data_AF-A0A957I7Y2-F1
#
_entry.id   AF-A0A957I7Y2-F1
#
_cell.length_a   1.000
_cell.length_b   1.000
_cell.length_c   1.000
_cell.angle_alpha   90.00
_cell.angle_beta   90.00
_cell.angle_gamma   90.00
#
_symmetry.space_group_name_H-M   'P 1'
#
loop_
_entity.id
_entity.type
_entity.pdbx_description
1 polymer ?
#
loop_
_entity_poly.entity_id
_entity_poly.type
_entity_poly.pdbx_seq_one_letter_code
_entity_poly.pdbx_strand_id
1 'polypeptide(L)'
;MDYFSVDLEKTRIFEDGHGYPCFYMPKHPLARQNGTVAVQRHIMSVQIGRWLNEDEIIWFVNKNRKDVRPENLRIVTRTQFLEMMVPDSERVELTCRYCGKHFTVNGGSAKRRFHCSNKCKSMASRQFEIEPEELEKLVWEMPTIHVAALLGVSDKAIEKRCKKFGIRKPPRGYWQKVNAGDWELEKSERPYRQEI
;
A
#
# COMPACT_ATOMS: atom_id res chain seq x y z
N MET A 1 -4.23 41.62 15.82
CA MET A 1 -2.80 41.32 16.05
C MET A 1 -2.15 41.32 14.69
N ASP A 2 -1.14 42.15 14.49
CA ASP A 2 -0.41 42.16 13.23
C ASP A 2 0.58 40.98 13.24
N TYR A 3 0.20 39.92 12.52
CA TYR A 3 1.03 38.72 12.42
C TYR A 3 2.19 38.90 11.44
N PHE A 4 2.23 39.95 10.60
CA PHE A 4 3.37 40.19 9.71
C PHE A 4 4.58 40.75 10.46
N SER A 5 4.36 41.39 11.61
CA SER A 5 5.38 42.05 12.43
C SER A 5 5.92 41.18 13.57
N VAL A 6 5.86 39.84 13.44
CA VAL A 6 6.39 38.92 14.45
C VAL A 6 7.91 39.01 14.47
N ASP A 7 8.47 39.40 15.61
CA ASP A 7 9.92 39.42 15.82
C ASP A 7 10.42 38.01 16.14
N LEU A 8 10.99 37.36 15.12
CA LEU A 8 11.52 36.00 15.24
C LEU A 8 12.78 35.90 16.12
N GLU A 9 13.52 37.00 16.34
CA GLU A 9 14.69 37.00 17.22
C GLU A 9 14.28 36.95 18.70
N LYS A 10 13.14 37.57 19.03
CA LYS A 10 12.57 37.57 20.38
C LYS A 10 11.63 36.38 20.65
N THR A 11 11.28 35.63 19.61
CA THR A 11 10.36 34.50 19.72
C THR A 11 11.12 33.23 20.07
N ARG A 12 10.58 32.43 21.01
CA ARG A 12 11.16 31.11 21.32
C ARG A 12 10.94 30.14 20.17
N ILE A 13 12.00 29.84 19.43
CA ILE A 13 12.01 28.85 18.35
C ILE A 13 12.43 27.47 18.90
N PHE A 14 11.77 26.42 18.44
CA PHE A 14 12.09 25.03 18.73
C PHE A 14 11.96 24.17 17.47
N GLU A 15 12.50 22.95 17.47
CA GLU A 15 12.40 22.02 16.34
C GLU A 15 11.18 21.10 16.50
N ASP A 16 10.43 20.89 15.42
CA ASP A 16 9.38 19.85 15.38
C ASP A 16 9.98 18.45 15.18
N GLY A 17 9.14 17.41 15.23
CA GLY A 17 9.57 16.01 15.02
C GLY A 17 10.15 15.72 13.63
N HIS A 18 10.09 16.67 12.69
CA HIS A 18 10.69 16.59 11.37
C HIS A 18 11.93 17.50 11.22
N GLY A 19 12.37 18.15 12.29
CA GLY A 19 13.54 19.04 12.31
C GLY A 19 13.29 20.42 11.69
N TYR A 20 12.04 20.86 11.57
CA TYR A 20 11.73 22.22 11.14
C TYR A 20 11.72 23.20 12.32
N PRO A 21 12.40 24.35 12.22
CA PRO A 21 12.25 25.43 13.17
C PRO A 21 10.79 25.94 13.20
N CYS A 22 10.21 25.98 14.38
CA CYS A 22 8.83 26.37 14.64
C CYS A 22 8.74 27.27 15.87
N PHE A 23 7.65 28.04 15.96
CA PHE A 23 7.28 28.80 17.16
C PHE A 23 5.81 28.55 17.50
N TYR A 24 5.40 28.87 18.73
CA TYR A 24 4.03 28.65 19.18
C TYR A 24 3.21 29.95 19.09
N MET A 25 2.17 29.94 18.26
CA MET A 25 1.19 31.03 18.17
C MET A 25 -0.16 30.51 17.64
N PRO A 26 -1.07 30.03 18.52
CA PRO A 26 -2.28 29.29 18.11
C PRO A 26 -3.26 30.02 17.21
N LYS A 27 -3.30 31.36 17.26
CA LYS A 27 -4.22 32.19 16.46
C LYS A 27 -3.60 32.66 15.13
N HIS A 28 -2.37 32.26 14.83
CA HIS A 28 -1.68 32.65 13.60
C HIS A 28 -2.32 31.96 12.37
N PRO A 29 -2.45 32.64 11.22
CA PRO A 29 -3.07 32.06 10.01
C PRO A 29 -2.41 30.76 9.51
N LEU A 30 -1.10 30.62 9.73
CA LEU A 30 -0.33 29.41 9.41
C LEU A 30 -0.19 28.42 10.58
N ALA A 31 -0.91 28.62 11.69
CA ALA A 31 -0.82 27.71 12.82
C ALA A 31 -1.40 26.33 12.47
N ARG A 32 -0.66 25.28 12.82
CA ARG A 32 -1.15 23.90 12.82
C ARG A 32 -2.17 23.72 13.95
N GLN A 33 -2.85 22.57 13.97
CA GLN A 33 -3.84 22.24 15.01
C GLN A 33 -3.28 22.31 16.45
N ASN A 34 -1.98 22.04 16.63
CA ASN A 34 -1.29 22.15 17.92
C ASN A 34 -0.81 23.58 18.23
N GLY A 35 -1.22 24.58 17.44
CA GLY A 35 -0.87 25.99 17.59
C GLY A 35 0.54 26.38 17.17
N THR A 36 1.30 25.48 16.55
CA THR A 36 2.67 25.75 16.10
C THR A 36 2.70 26.31 14.67
N VAL A 37 3.64 27.22 14.41
CA VAL A 37 3.85 27.85 13.11
C VAL A 37 5.27 27.54 12.65
N ALA A 38 5.40 27.07 11.41
CA ALA A 38 6.69 26.79 10.82
C ALA A 38 7.37 28.09 10.37
N VAL A 39 8.59 28.33 10.85
CA VAL A 39 9.33 29.60 10.65
C VAL A 39 9.51 29.90 9.17
N GLN A 40 9.92 28.91 8.38
CA GLN A 40 10.15 29.06 6.94
C GLN A 40 8.88 29.47 6.17
N ARG A 41 7.70 29.02 6.61
CA ARG A 41 6.43 29.39 5.96
C ARG A 41 6.05 30.83 6.32
N HIS A 42 6.31 31.23 7.57
CA HIS A 42 6.08 32.59 8.03
C HIS A 42 6.99 33.58 7.30
N ILE A 43 8.32 33.34 7.27
CA ILE A 43 9.30 34.19 6.57
C ILE A 43 8.89 34.41 5.12
N MET A 44 8.60 33.32 4.39
CA MET A 44 8.20 33.44 2.99
C MET A 44 6.86 34.14 2.80
N SER A 45 5.89 33.94 3.71
CA SER A 45 4.61 34.65 3.66
C SER A 45 4.75 36.16 3.86
N VAL A 46 5.59 36.56 4.82
CA VAL A 46 5.90 37.96 5.07
C VAL A 46 6.59 38.59 3.86
N GLN A 47 7.55 37.88 3.27
CA GLN A 47 8.28 38.36 2.08
C GLN A 47 7.38 38.56 0.85
N ILE A 48 6.41 37.66 0.60
CA ILE A 48 5.47 37.80 -0.53
C ILE A 48 4.24 38.68 -0.22
N GLY A 49 4.08 39.13 1.03
CA GLY A 49 2.96 39.96 1.46
C GLY A 49 1.61 39.23 1.58
N ARG A 50 1.60 37.89 1.63
CA ARG A 50 0.39 37.08 1.84
C ARG A 50 0.71 35.74 2.49
N TRP A 51 -0.27 35.13 3.15
CA TRP A 51 -0.09 33.80 3.74
C TRP A 51 -0.02 32.71 2.67
N LEU A 52 0.91 31.77 2.85
CA LEU A 52 1.02 30.58 2.01
C LEU A 52 -0.15 29.63 2.23
N ASN A 53 -0.68 29.11 1.12
CA ASN A 53 -1.71 28.08 1.11
C ASN A 53 -1.13 26.69 1.41
N GLU A 54 -2.00 25.69 1.59
CA GLU A 54 -1.60 24.32 1.91
C GLU A 54 -0.81 23.63 0.79
N ASP A 55 -1.09 23.97 -0.48
CA ASP A 55 -0.40 23.42 -1.66
C ASP A 55 0.96 24.07 -1.95
N GLU A 56 1.25 25.20 -1.31
CA GLU A 56 2.51 25.92 -1.45
C GLU A 56 3.53 25.36 -0.46
N ILE A 57 4.52 24.65 -0.99
CA ILE A 57 5.56 23.96 -0.23
C ILE A 57 6.82 24.81 -0.24
N ILE A 58 7.53 24.84 0.88
CA ILE A 58 8.86 25.45 0.96
C ILE A 58 9.93 24.42 0.65
N TRP A 59 10.65 24.63 -0.45
CA TRP A 59 11.86 23.91 -0.82
C TRP A 59 13.11 24.61 -0.26
N PHE A 60 13.99 23.83 0.38
CA PHE A 60 15.27 24.30 0.90
C PHE A 60 16.36 24.03 -0.14
N VAL A 61 16.89 25.07 -0.76
CA VAL A 61 17.85 24.96 -1.87
C VAL A 61 19.09 24.17 -1.46
N ASN A 62 19.64 24.45 -0.28
CA ASN A 62 20.82 23.76 0.27
C ASN A 62 20.49 22.47 1.04
N LYS A 63 19.22 22.04 1.08
CA LYS A 63 18.71 20.87 1.82
C LYS A 63 18.87 20.94 3.36
N ASN A 64 19.34 22.06 3.90
CA ASN A 64 19.44 22.30 5.34
C ASN A 64 18.17 22.99 5.84
N ARG A 65 17.33 22.24 6.58
CA ARG A 65 16.05 22.73 7.13
C ARG A 65 16.18 23.82 8.19
N LYS A 66 17.37 23.99 8.77
CA LYS A 66 17.65 25.01 9.80
C LYS A 66 18.05 26.35 9.20
N ASP A 67 18.50 26.35 7.94
CA ASP A 67 18.83 27.58 7.22
C ASP A 67 17.55 28.18 6.61
N VAL A 68 16.86 28.99 7.41
CA VAL A 68 15.58 29.61 7.04
C VAL A 68 15.74 30.99 6.41
N ARG A 69 16.95 31.38 6.01
CA ARG A 69 17.19 32.64 5.31
C ARG A 69 16.43 32.65 3.98
N PRO A 70 15.76 33.76 3.60
CA PRO A 70 14.98 33.89 2.37
C PRO A 70 15.67 33.34 1.11
N GLU A 71 16.98 33.54 0.98
CA GLU A 71 17.76 33.11 -0.19
C GLU A 71 17.85 31.59 -0.33
N ASN A 72 17.65 30.86 0.77
CA ASN A 72 17.64 29.40 0.80
C ASN A 72 16.24 28.80 0.60
N LEU A 73 15.19 29.62 0.56
CA LEU A 73 13.81 29.17 0.49
C LEU A 73 13.21 29.42 -0.88
N ARG A 74 12.46 28.45 -1.40
CA ARG A 74 11.65 28.61 -2.62
C ARG A 74 10.25 28.10 -2.39
N ILE A 75 9.25 28.84 -2.85
CA ILE A 75 7.87 28.36 -2.92
C ILE A 75 7.74 27.50 -4.16
N VAL A 76 7.31 26.26 -3.98
CA VAL A 76 7.09 25.29 -5.05
C VAL A 76 5.75 24.61 -4.85
N THR A 77 5.13 24.15 -5.93
CA THR A 77 3.94 23.31 -5.84
C THR A 77 4.33 21.87 -5.49
N ARG A 78 3.35 21.05 -5.08
CA ARG A 78 3.55 19.61 -4.88
C ARG A 78 4.13 18.94 -6.12
N THR A 79 3.64 19.28 -7.32
CA THR A 79 4.11 18.72 -8.59
C THR A 79 5.58 19.06 -8.83
N GLN A 80 5.92 20.35 -8.72
CA GLN A 80 7.29 20.84 -8.89
C GLN A 80 8.25 20.19 -7.88
N PHE A 81 7.83 20.09 -6.61
CA PHE A 81 8.61 19.43 -5.56
C PHE A 81 8.91 17.98 -5.91
N LEU A 82 7.90 17.22 -6.39
CA LEU A 82 8.08 15.84 -6.80
C LEU A 82 9.02 15.73 -8.01
N GLU A 83 8.88 16.60 -9.01
CA GLU A 83 9.79 16.65 -10.17
C GLU A 83 11.24 16.92 -9.76
N MET A 84 11.47 17.84 -8.82
CA MET A 84 12.80 18.14 -8.28
C MET A 84 13.37 17.03 -7.39
N MET A 85 12.51 16.27 -6.71
CA MET A 85 12.92 15.16 -5.83
C MET A 85 13.13 13.84 -6.54
N VAL A 86 12.58 13.66 -7.75
CA VAL A 86 12.84 12.50 -8.58
C VAL A 86 14.13 12.81 -9.34
N PRO A 87 15.32 12.35 -8.89
CA PRO A 87 16.47 12.37 -9.78
C PRO A 87 16.04 11.60 -11.02
N ASP A 88 16.29 12.20 -12.18
CA ASP A 88 16.05 11.67 -13.53
C ASP A 88 15.99 10.14 -13.49
N SER A 89 14.78 9.62 -13.27
CA SER A 89 14.65 8.23 -12.87
C SER A 89 14.71 7.48 -14.18
N GLU A 90 15.93 7.24 -14.64
CA GLU A 90 16.19 6.51 -15.86
C GLU A 90 15.27 5.29 -15.83
N ARG A 91 14.40 5.22 -16.85
CA ARG A 91 13.41 4.15 -16.91
C ARG A 91 14.21 2.87 -17.09
N VAL A 92 14.13 2.01 -16.08
CA VAL A 92 14.82 0.74 -16.09
C VAL A 92 13.94 -0.26 -16.82
N GLU A 93 14.49 -0.87 -17.85
CA GLU A 93 13.86 -2.01 -18.52
C GLU A 93 14.08 -3.28 -17.71
N LEU A 94 13.01 -4.05 -17.51
CA LEU A 94 12.99 -5.29 -16.75
C LEU A 94 12.30 -6.41 -17.53
N THR A 95 12.69 -7.65 -17.27
CA THR A 95 12.04 -8.84 -17.82
C THR A 95 11.12 -9.47 -16.78
N CYS A 96 9.87 -9.74 -17.15
CA CYS A 96 8.90 -10.38 -16.28
C CYS A 96 9.31 -11.82 -15.97
N ARG A 97 9.42 -12.18 -14.68
CA ARG A 97 9.79 -13.55 -14.25
C ARG A 97 8.72 -14.61 -14.54
N TYR A 98 7.50 -14.20 -14.87
CA TYR A 98 6.39 -15.12 -15.16
C TYR A 98 6.21 -15.36 -16.65
N CYS A 99 6.10 -14.29 -17.45
CA CYS A 99 5.78 -14.41 -18.88
C CYS A 99 6.93 -14.02 -19.82
N GLY A 100 8.09 -13.63 -19.31
CA GLY A 100 9.24 -13.22 -20.13
C GLY A 100 9.10 -11.86 -20.83
N LYS A 101 7.95 -11.17 -20.73
CA LYS A 101 7.73 -9.86 -21.37
C LYS A 101 8.64 -8.78 -20.77
N HIS A 102 9.23 -7.96 -21.62
CA HIS A 102 9.97 -6.75 -21.26
C HIS A 102 9.02 -5.59 -20.90
N PHE A 103 9.34 -4.84 -19.84
CA PHE A 103 8.54 -3.71 -19.37
C PHE A 103 9.41 -2.68 -18.63
N THR A 104 9.00 -1.41 -18.68
CA THR A 104 9.76 -0.29 -18.08
C THR A 104 9.19 0.13 -16.72
N VAL A 105 10.07 0.48 -15.78
CA VAL A 105 9.68 1.04 -14.47
C VAL A 105 10.59 2.21 -14.09
N ASN A 106 10.14 3.05 -13.16
CA ASN A 106 11.01 4.07 -12.55
C ASN A 106 12.12 3.37 -11.75
N GLY A 107 13.35 3.90 -11.77
CA GLY A 107 14.50 3.32 -11.09
C GLY A 107 14.26 2.98 -9.60
N GLY A 108 13.55 3.83 -8.86
CA GLY A 108 13.18 3.57 -7.46
C GLY A 108 12.27 2.35 -7.24
N SER A 109 11.59 1.88 -8.28
CA SER A 109 10.75 0.68 -8.25
C SER A 109 11.46 -0.58 -8.77
N ALA A 110 12.59 -0.44 -9.48
CA ALA A 110 13.24 -1.54 -10.18
C ALA A 110 13.58 -2.72 -9.26
N LYS A 111 14.13 -2.44 -8.07
CA LYS A 111 14.51 -3.47 -7.08
C LYS A 111 13.32 -4.32 -6.55
N ARG A 112 12.09 -3.82 -6.65
CA ARG A 112 10.88 -4.46 -6.08
C ARG A 112 9.92 -5.01 -7.13
N ARG A 113 10.16 -4.74 -8.42
CA ARG A 113 9.25 -5.12 -9.52
C ARG A 113 9.82 -6.33 -10.26
N PHE A 114 9.10 -7.45 -10.20
CA PHE A 114 9.49 -8.71 -10.85
C PHE A 114 8.53 -9.18 -11.95
N HIS A 115 7.35 -8.56 -12.04
CA HIS A 115 6.28 -8.97 -12.94
C HIS A 115 5.73 -7.76 -13.68
N CYS A 116 5.39 -7.94 -14.96
CA CYS A 116 4.88 -6.86 -15.81
C CYS A 116 3.44 -6.43 -15.45
N SER A 117 2.69 -7.25 -14.72
CA SER A 117 1.30 -6.96 -14.33
C SER A 117 0.91 -7.65 -13.03
N ASN A 118 -0.19 -7.18 -12.41
CA ASN A 118 -0.79 -7.85 -11.25
C ASN A 118 -1.25 -9.27 -11.57
N LYS A 119 -1.69 -9.52 -12.82
CA LYS A 119 -2.00 -10.87 -13.31
C LYS A 119 -0.76 -11.75 -13.21
N CYS A 120 0.36 -11.36 -13.82
CA CYS A 120 1.61 -12.12 -13.78
C CYS A 120 2.12 -12.35 -12.36
N LYS A 121 2.02 -11.32 -11.49
CA LYS A 121 2.34 -11.46 -10.07
C LYS A 121 1.47 -12.53 -9.40
N SER A 122 0.16 -12.48 -9.61
CA SER A 122 -0.79 -13.44 -9.04
C SER A 122 -0.55 -14.85 -9.56
N MET A 123 -0.20 -15.00 -10.84
CA MET A 123 0.09 -16.30 -11.44
C MET A 123 1.37 -16.89 -10.86
N ALA A 124 2.45 -16.10 -10.79
CA ALA A 124 3.72 -16.54 -10.21
C ALA A 124 3.63 -16.90 -8.72
N SER A 125 2.68 -16.32 -7.99
CA SER A 125 2.43 -16.65 -6.59
C SER A 125 1.46 -17.81 -6.37
N ARG A 126 0.99 -18.48 -7.43
CA ARG A 126 0.10 -19.66 -7.27
C ARG A 126 0.90 -20.80 -6.66
N GLN A 127 0.34 -21.40 -5.60
CA GLN A 127 0.98 -22.53 -4.90
C GLN A 127 0.69 -23.88 -5.57
N PHE A 128 -0.40 -23.98 -6.33
CA PHE A 128 -0.85 -25.22 -6.97
C PHE A 128 -1.72 -24.94 -8.20
N GLU A 129 -1.78 -25.92 -9.12
CA GLU A 129 -2.66 -25.97 -10.26
C GLU A 129 -3.57 -27.18 -10.13
N ILE A 130 -4.88 -26.97 -10.31
CA ILE A 130 -5.91 -28.01 -10.26
C ILE A 130 -7.11 -27.50 -11.06
N GLU A 131 -7.75 -28.40 -11.79
CA GLU A 131 -8.98 -28.08 -12.51
C GLU A 131 -10.16 -27.93 -11.53
N PRO A 132 -11.16 -27.06 -11.84
CA PRO A 132 -12.30 -26.84 -10.96
C PRO A 132 -13.05 -28.12 -10.61
N GLU A 133 -13.28 -28.99 -11.59
CA GLU A 133 -14.03 -30.25 -11.46
C GLU A 133 -13.31 -31.24 -10.54
N GLU A 134 -12.00 -31.37 -10.69
CA GLU A 134 -11.17 -32.23 -9.85
C GLU A 134 -11.13 -31.73 -8.41
N LEU A 135 -11.00 -30.41 -8.22
CA LEU A 135 -11.06 -29.82 -6.89
C LEU A 135 -12.43 -30.04 -6.24
N GLU A 136 -13.51 -29.94 -7.01
CA GLU A 136 -14.87 -30.21 -6.56
C GLU A 136 -14.99 -31.64 -6.04
N LYS A 137 -14.58 -32.61 -6.85
CA LYS A 137 -14.58 -34.02 -6.49
C LYS A 137 -13.80 -34.27 -5.19
N LEU A 138 -12.56 -33.77 -5.10
CA LEU A 138 -11.72 -33.98 -3.92
C LEU A 138 -12.34 -33.42 -2.63
N VAL A 139 -12.93 -32.22 -2.66
CA VAL A 139 -13.52 -31.63 -1.44
C VAL A 139 -14.81 -32.33 -0.99
N TRP A 140 -15.45 -33.08 -1.88
CA TRP A 140 -16.61 -33.93 -1.60
C TRP A 140 -16.25 -35.40 -1.35
N GLU A 141 -14.99 -35.80 -1.58
CA GLU A 141 -14.47 -37.14 -1.25
C GLU A 141 -13.70 -37.17 0.08
N MET A 142 -13.10 -36.05 0.50
CA MET A 142 -12.39 -35.99 1.78
C MET A 142 -12.40 -34.58 2.41
N PRO A 143 -12.13 -34.46 3.73
CA PRO A 143 -12.00 -33.16 4.39
C PRO A 143 -10.96 -32.28 3.71
N THR A 144 -11.22 -30.97 3.67
CA THR A 144 -10.33 -29.99 3.01
C THR A 144 -8.92 -29.95 3.60
N ILE A 145 -8.76 -30.34 4.87
CA ILE A 145 -7.44 -30.52 5.52
C ILE A 145 -6.63 -31.63 4.81
N HIS A 146 -7.27 -32.72 4.42
CA HIS A 146 -6.60 -33.82 3.71
C HIS A 146 -6.32 -33.45 2.26
N VAL A 147 -7.25 -32.78 1.58
CA VAL A 147 -7.02 -32.22 0.22
C VAL A 147 -5.85 -31.24 0.23
N ALA A 148 -5.77 -30.40 1.26
CA ALA A 148 -4.69 -29.44 1.40
C ALA A 148 -3.33 -30.14 1.60
N ALA A 149 -3.27 -31.17 2.44
CA ALA A 149 -2.08 -31.98 2.63
C ALA A 149 -1.65 -32.67 1.32
N LEU A 150 -2.61 -33.25 0.57
CA LEU A 150 -2.36 -33.90 -0.71
C LEU A 150 -1.76 -32.94 -1.74
N LEU A 151 -2.29 -31.71 -1.81
CA LEU A 151 -1.84 -30.70 -2.77
C LEU A 151 -0.67 -29.84 -2.26
N GLY A 152 -0.11 -30.15 -1.08
CA GLY A 152 1.03 -29.42 -0.50
C GLY A 152 0.74 -27.97 -0.13
N VAL A 153 -0.51 -27.65 0.23
CA VAL A 153 -0.99 -26.29 0.50
C VAL A 153 -1.72 -26.19 1.84
N SER A 154 -2.09 -24.98 2.23
CA SER A 154 -2.92 -24.77 3.42
C SER A 154 -4.40 -25.01 3.14
N ASP A 155 -5.16 -25.43 4.16
CA ASP A 155 -6.63 -25.55 4.09
C ASP A 155 -7.31 -24.24 3.61
N LYS A 156 -6.77 -23.09 4.03
CA LYS A 156 -7.22 -21.77 3.54
C LYS A 156 -6.95 -21.53 2.06
N ALA A 157 -5.91 -22.13 1.49
CA ALA A 157 -5.63 -22.05 0.06
C ALA A 157 -6.68 -22.84 -0.75
N ILE A 158 -7.09 -24.02 -0.26
CA ILE A 158 -8.20 -24.81 -0.81
C ILE A 158 -9.51 -24.01 -0.72
N GLU A 159 -9.84 -23.46 0.45
CA GLU A 159 -11.05 -22.66 0.63
C GLU A 159 -11.12 -21.45 -0.33
N LYS A 160 -10.02 -20.70 -0.45
CA LYS A 160 -9.92 -19.57 -1.39
C LYS A 160 -10.06 -20.04 -2.85
N ARG A 161 -9.53 -21.21 -3.19
CA ARG A 161 -9.65 -21.78 -4.53
C ARG A 161 -11.08 -22.19 -4.85
N CYS A 162 -11.76 -22.91 -3.96
CA CYS A 162 -13.18 -23.26 -4.13
C CYS A 162 -14.05 -22.01 -4.33
N LYS A 163 -13.86 -20.98 -3.48
CA LYS A 163 -14.56 -19.69 -3.63
C LYS A 163 -14.33 -19.04 -4.99
N LYS A 164 -13.08 -19.08 -5.48
CA LYS A 164 -12.72 -18.52 -6.78
C LYS A 164 -13.37 -19.26 -7.95
N PHE A 165 -13.54 -20.57 -7.83
CA PHE A 165 -14.19 -21.41 -8.85
C PHE A 165 -15.72 -21.51 -8.67
N GLY A 166 -16.30 -20.89 -7.64
CA GLY A 166 -17.74 -21.00 -7.36
C GLY A 166 -18.17 -22.36 -6.81
N ILE A 167 -17.21 -23.16 -6.34
CA ILE A 167 -17.43 -24.52 -5.85
C ILE A 167 -18.10 -24.49 -4.47
N ARG A 168 -19.24 -25.16 -4.34
CA ARG A 168 -19.89 -25.39 -3.05
C ARG A 168 -19.19 -26.54 -2.34
N LYS A 169 -18.74 -26.28 -1.12
CA LYS A 169 -18.11 -27.28 -0.26
C LYS A 169 -19.17 -27.99 0.60
N PRO A 170 -18.88 -29.20 1.11
CA PRO A 170 -19.72 -29.82 2.13
C PRO A 170 -19.92 -28.88 3.33
N PRO A 171 -21.12 -28.86 3.94
CA PRO A 171 -21.41 -27.97 5.06
C PRO A 171 -20.54 -28.29 6.27
N ARG A 172 -20.44 -27.33 7.20
CA ARG A 172 -19.65 -27.52 8.43
C ARG A 172 -20.20 -28.72 9.20
N GLY A 173 -19.31 -29.62 9.59
CA GLY A 173 -19.66 -30.84 10.32
C GLY A 173 -20.11 -32.00 9.44
N TYR A 174 -20.22 -31.82 8.11
CA TYR A 174 -20.54 -32.92 7.17
C TYR A 174 -19.61 -34.12 7.37
N TRP A 175 -18.30 -33.90 7.24
CA TRP A 175 -17.30 -34.96 7.43
C TRP A 175 -17.25 -35.52 8.85
N GLN A 176 -17.68 -34.77 9.86
CA GLN A 176 -17.77 -35.29 11.23
C GLN A 176 -18.90 -36.32 11.36
N LYS A 177 -20.04 -36.09 10.69
CA LYS A 177 -21.18 -37.02 10.65
C LYS A 177 -20.85 -38.27 9.83
N VAL A 178 -20.25 -38.11 8.65
CA VAL A 178 -19.82 -39.23 7.80
C VAL A 178 -18.82 -40.12 8.55
N ASN A 179 -17.81 -39.54 9.20
CA ASN A 179 -16.85 -40.31 10.01
C ASN A 179 -17.48 -40.97 11.24
N ALA A 180 -18.64 -40.49 11.72
CA ALA A 180 -19.39 -41.10 12.81
C ALA A 180 -20.32 -42.24 12.36
N GLY A 181 -20.30 -42.60 11.06
CA GLY A 181 -21.06 -43.72 10.50
C GLY A 181 -22.38 -43.35 9.81
N ASP A 182 -22.66 -42.06 9.62
CA ASP A 182 -23.86 -41.58 8.93
C ASP A 182 -23.70 -41.65 7.39
N TRP A 183 -23.85 -42.85 6.83
CA TRP A 183 -23.62 -43.16 5.42
C TRP A 183 -24.77 -42.73 4.48
N GLU A 184 -25.96 -42.42 5.02
CA GLU A 184 -27.11 -41.94 4.23
C GLU A 184 -26.92 -40.48 3.76
N LEU A 185 -26.20 -39.67 4.54
CA LEU A 185 -25.76 -38.32 4.15
C LEU A 185 -24.72 -38.34 3.03
N GLU A 186 -23.94 -39.42 2.90
CA GLU A 186 -22.91 -39.55 1.88
C GLU A 186 -23.51 -39.71 0.46
N LYS A 187 -24.69 -40.32 0.35
CA LYS A 187 -25.33 -40.65 -0.94
C LYS A 187 -26.27 -39.57 -1.46
N SER A 188 -26.83 -38.75 -0.57
CA SER A 188 -27.91 -37.80 -0.90
C SER A 188 -27.41 -36.40 -1.27
N GLU A 189 -26.28 -35.95 -0.73
CA GLU A 189 -25.81 -34.56 -0.88
C GLU A 189 -24.63 -34.37 -1.86
N ARG A 190 -24.04 -35.45 -2.40
CA ARG A 190 -22.95 -35.33 -3.37
C ARG A 190 -23.48 -34.72 -4.69
N PRO A 191 -22.89 -33.63 -5.19
CA PRO A 191 -23.40 -32.95 -6.39
C PRO A 191 -23.09 -33.66 -7.71
N TYR A 192 -22.32 -34.76 -7.70
CA TYR A 192 -22.00 -35.56 -8.89
C TYR A 192 -22.63 -36.96 -8.78
N ARG A 193 -23.26 -37.45 -9.86
CA ARG A 193 -23.66 -38.86 -9.96
C ARG A 193 -22.39 -39.70 -10.05
N GLN A 194 -22.25 -40.71 -9.21
CA GLN A 194 -21.27 -41.76 -9.43
C GLN A 194 -21.65 -42.48 -10.73
N GLU A 195 -20.92 -42.23 -11.81
CA GLU A 195 -20.98 -43.11 -12.97
C GLU A 195 -20.39 -44.47 -12.54
N ILE A 196 -21.19 -45.52 -12.70
CA ILE A 196 -20.90 -46.91 -12.31
C ILE A 196 -20.06 -47.57 -13.40
#